data_AF-A0A2N5ZLH7-F1
#
_entry.id   AF-A0A2N5ZLH7-F1
#
_cell.length_a   1.000
_cell.length_b   1.000
_cell.length_c   1.000
_cell.angle_alpha   90.00
_cell.angle_beta   90.00
_cell.angle_gamma   90.00
#
_symmetry.space_group_name_H-M   'P 1'
#
loop_
_entity.id
_entity.type
_entity.pdbx_description
1 polymer ?
#
loop_
_entity_poly.entity_id
_entity_poly.type
_entity_poly.pdbx_seq_one_letter_code
_entity_poly.pdbx_strand_id
1 'polypeptide(L)'
;MKENPQSKPKQFPKGHFVNKWMAIGMGIFTVAFFPVLIALDKVNLIALLPAFGMSIGISVGLAIEKKQERLGNIRPLNESEKRKKRIGVFVGTAILIVGIITFVLVYYKYN
;
A
#
# COMPACT_ATOMS: atom_id res chain seq x y z
N MET A 1 -0.81 15.69 -43.41
CA MET A 1 -0.53 15.41 -41.98
C MET A 1 -0.45 13.91 -41.82
N LYS A 2 0.74 13.36 -41.51
CA LYS A 2 0.89 11.92 -41.26
C LYS A 2 0.38 11.63 -39.85
N GLU A 3 -0.76 10.97 -39.73
CA GLU A 3 -1.18 10.37 -38.47
C GLU A 3 -0.11 9.36 -38.04
N ASN A 4 0.47 9.59 -36.86
CA ASN A 4 1.49 8.72 -36.27
C ASN A 4 0.80 7.48 -35.67
N PRO A 5 1.02 6.26 -36.18
CA PRO A 5 0.17 5.11 -35.90
C PRO A 5 0.41 4.42 -34.54
N GLN A 6 1.18 4.98 -33.61
CA GLN A 6 1.49 4.31 -32.35
C GLN A 6 1.66 5.23 -31.13
N SER A 7 0.54 5.70 -30.57
CA SER A 7 0.51 5.92 -29.12
C SER A 7 -0.81 5.42 -28.57
N LYS A 8 -0.94 4.09 -28.40
CA LYS A 8 -1.99 3.54 -27.54
C LYS A 8 -1.97 4.34 -26.23
N PRO A 9 -3.10 4.93 -25.79
CA PRO A 9 -3.11 5.70 -24.55
C PRO A 9 -2.57 4.81 -23.43
N LYS A 10 -1.67 5.37 -22.61
CA LYS A 10 -0.94 4.63 -21.57
C LYS A 10 -1.95 4.07 -20.56
N GLN A 11 -2.29 2.79 -20.67
CA GLN A 11 -3.19 2.12 -19.76
C GLN A 11 -2.47 1.67 -18.49
N PHE A 12 -3.09 1.91 -17.34
CA PHE A 12 -2.57 1.54 -16.03
C PHE A 12 -3.15 0.20 -15.58
N PRO A 13 -2.35 -0.69 -14.96
CA PRO A 13 -2.87 -1.92 -14.39
C PRO A 13 -3.82 -1.63 -13.22
N LYS A 14 -4.85 -2.46 -13.08
CA LYS A 14 -5.77 -2.41 -11.93
C LYS A 14 -5.00 -2.46 -10.60
N GLY A 15 -5.36 -1.55 -9.69
CA GLY A 15 -4.73 -1.32 -8.41
C GLY A 15 -3.52 -0.38 -8.44
N HIS A 16 -3.12 0.16 -9.61
CA HIS A 16 -1.95 1.05 -9.71
C HIS A 16 -2.09 2.29 -8.83
N PHE A 17 -3.24 2.96 -8.88
CA PHE A 17 -3.45 4.20 -8.15
C PHE A 17 -3.75 3.92 -6.69
N VAL A 18 -4.54 2.89 -6.39
CA VAL A 18 -4.79 2.43 -5.02
C VAL A 18 -3.48 2.11 -4.30
N ASN A 19 -2.62 1.28 -4.89
CA ASN A 19 -1.37 0.89 -4.24
C ASN A 19 -0.42 2.07 -4.05
N LYS A 20 -0.37 3.01 -5.01
CA LYS A 20 0.47 4.20 -4.92
C LYS A 20 0.02 5.12 -3.79
N TRP A 21 -1.28 5.42 -3.72
CA TRP A 21 -1.82 6.30 -2.68
C TRP A 21 -1.84 5.65 -1.30
N MET A 22 -2.03 4.33 -1.23
CA MET A 22 -1.82 3.57 0.01
C MET A 22 -0.39 3.72 0.54
N ALA A 23 0.62 3.54 -0.32
CA ALA A 23 2.02 3.68 0.08
C ALA A 23 2.37 5.11 0.52
N ILE A 24 1.87 6.12 -0.21
CA ILE A 24 2.04 7.53 0.16
C ILE A 24 1.37 7.80 1.52
N GLY A 25 0.13 7.35 1.70
CA GLY A 25 -0.60 7.52 2.96
C GLY A 25 0.12 6.89 4.13
N MET A 26 0.59 5.64 3.99
CA MET A 26 1.43 4.98 4.99
C MET A 26 2.68 5.79 5.32
N GLY A 27 3.42 6.23 4.30
CA GLY A 27 4.66 6.98 4.49
C GLY A 27 4.44 8.29 5.24
N ILE A 28 3.44 9.09 4.83
CA ILE A 28 3.12 10.37 5.48
C ILE A 28 2.73 10.14 6.94
N PHE A 29 1.78 9.25 7.21
CA PHE A 29 1.34 9.03 8.59
C PHE A 29 2.41 8.39 9.46
N THR A 30 3.26 7.53 8.92
CA THR A 30 4.32 6.93 9.73
C THR A 30 5.44 7.93 10.00
N VAL A 31 5.93 8.65 9.00
CA VAL A 31 7.08 9.54 9.16
C VAL A 31 6.70 10.87 9.82
N ALA A 32 5.58 11.48 9.41
CA ALA A 32 5.22 12.82 9.87
C ALA A 32 4.57 12.81 11.27
N PHE A 33 3.78 11.78 11.60
CA PHE A 33 3.08 11.72 12.88
C PHE A 33 3.86 11.01 13.98
N PHE A 34 4.96 10.32 13.67
CA PHE A 34 5.78 9.67 14.68
C PHE A 34 6.38 10.67 15.70
N PRO A 35 6.95 11.83 15.31
CA PRO A 35 7.42 12.84 16.26
C PRO A 35 6.31 13.36 17.18
N VAL A 36 5.07 13.46 16.67
CA VAL A 36 3.91 13.89 17.46
C VAL A 36 3.59 12.86 18.55
N LEU A 37 3.64 11.56 18.24
CA LEU A 37 3.44 10.52 19.25
C LEU A 37 4.53 10.49 20.32
N ILE A 38 5.78 10.81 19.96
CA ILE A 38 6.87 10.97 20.93
C ILE A 38 6.58 12.16 21.85
N ALA A 39 6.21 13.31 21.28
CA ALA A 39 5.91 14.51 22.06
C ALA A 39 4.72 14.33 23.03
N LEU A 40 3.78 13.43 22.71
CA LEU A 40 2.62 13.12 23.52
C LEU A 40 2.81 11.92 24.47
N ASP A 41 4.00 11.30 24.48
CA ASP A 41 4.29 10.07 25.23
C ASP A 41 3.27 8.94 24.94
N LYS A 42 2.86 8.83 23.67
CA LYS A 42 1.90 7.83 23.15
C LYS A 42 2.55 6.94 22.09
N VAL A 43 3.81 6.59 22.28
CA VAL A 43 4.56 5.72 21.36
C VAL A 43 3.96 4.32 21.20
N ASN A 44 3.17 3.87 22.19
CA ASN A 44 2.38 2.63 22.08
C ASN A 44 1.35 2.63 20.93
N LEU A 45 0.96 3.80 20.43
CA LEU A 45 0.02 3.94 19.30
C LEU A 45 0.70 3.94 17.93
N ILE A 46 2.02 3.77 17.85
CA ILE A 46 2.78 3.83 16.59
C ILE A 46 2.25 2.83 15.55
N ALA A 47 1.76 1.67 15.99
CA ALA A 47 1.21 0.64 15.12
C ALA A 47 -0.07 1.09 14.38
N LEU A 48 -0.78 2.09 14.90
CA LEU A 48 -1.98 2.63 14.26
C LEU A 48 -1.65 3.57 13.08
N LEU A 49 -0.46 4.19 13.07
CA LEU A 49 -0.10 5.19 12.06
C LEU A 49 -0.14 4.61 10.63
N PRO A 50 0.50 3.47 10.32
CA PRO A 50 0.39 2.87 9.00
C PRO A 50 -1.05 2.50 8.64
N ALA A 51 -1.86 2.04 9.60
CA ALA A 51 -3.25 1.65 9.36
C ALA A 51 -4.13 2.84 8.96
N PHE A 52 -3.99 3.98 9.66
CA PHE A 52 -4.67 5.22 9.28
C PHE A 52 -4.18 5.76 7.92
N GLY A 53 -2.87 5.72 7.68
CA GLY A 53 -2.30 6.09 6.39
C GLY A 53 -2.85 5.24 5.24
N MET A 54 -2.96 3.91 5.45
CA MET A 54 -3.53 3.00 4.46
C MET A 54 -5.00 3.30 4.17
N SER A 55 -5.84 3.48 5.19
CA SER A 55 -7.29 3.66 4.98
C SER A 55 -7.59 4.92 4.16
N ILE A 56 -6.91 6.03 4.48
CA ILE A 56 -7.01 7.28 3.73
C ILE A 56 -6.43 7.12 2.33
N GLY A 57 -5.22 6.54 2.21
CA GLY A 57 -4.56 6.32 0.93
C GLY A 57 -5.37 5.44 -0.03
N ILE A 58 -5.99 4.37 0.48
CA ILE A 58 -6.87 3.50 -0.29
C ILE A 58 -8.10 4.28 -0.79
N SER A 59 -8.73 5.06 0.08
CA SER A 59 -9.93 5.83 -0.26
C SER A 59 -9.65 6.83 -1.39
N VAL A 60 -8.55 7.59 -1.29
CA VAL A 60 -8.10 8.52 -2.33
C VAL A 60 -7.74 7.78 -3.62
N GLY A 61 -6.98 6.70 -3.50
CA GLY A 61 -6.55 5.89 -4.64
C GLY A 61 -7.73 5.27 -5.41
N LEU A 62 -8.77 4.80 -4.70
CA LEU A 62 -9.99 4.26 -5.30
C LEU A 62 -10.77 5.34 -6.06
N ALA A 63 -10.90 6.55 -5.50
CA ALA A 63 -11.57 7.65 -6.17
C ALA A 63 -10.88 8.01 -7.50
N ILE A 64 -9.55 8.07 -7.50
CA ILE A 64 -8.74 8.35 -8.69
C ILE A 64 -8.82 7.20 -9.69
N GLU A 65 -8.72 5.96 -9.23
CA GLU A 65 -8.77 4.79 -10.10
C GLU A 65 -10.13 4.67 -10.78
N LYS A 66 -11.24 4.91 -10.05
CA LYS A 66 -12.60 4.95 -10.61
C LYS A 66 -12.75 6.03 -11.67
N LYS A 67 -12.11 7.20 -11.49
CA LYS A 67 -12.07 8.25 -12.52
C LYS A 67 -11.34 7.77 -13.77
N GLN A 68 -10.19 7.10 -13.62
CA GLN A 68 -9.41 6.57 -14.74
C GLN A 68 -10.08 5.40 -15.44
N GLU A 69 -10.82 4.57 -14.70
CA GLU A 69 -11.60 3.46 -15.25
C GLU A 69 -12.70 3.98 -16.17
N ARG A 70 -13.41 5.05 -15.77
CA ARG A 70 -14.40 5.74 -16.62
C ARG A 70 -13.80 6.32 -17.91
N LEU A 71 -12.52 6.66 -17.90
CA LEU A 71 -11.79 7.18 -19.06
C LEU A 71 -11.23 6.06 -19.96
N GLY A 72 -11.44 4.78 -19.61
CA GLY A 72 -10.89 3.65 -20.35
C GLY A 72 -9.38 3.44 -20.17
N ASN A 73 -8.78 4.07 -19.16
CA ASN A 73 -7.33 4.04 -18.92
C ASN A 73 -6.89 2.90 -17.98
N ILE A 74 -7.82 2.06 -17.50
CA ILE A 74 -7.51 0.94 -16.60
C ILE A 74 -7.59 -0.38 -17.37
N ARG A 75 -6.52 -1.18 -17.28
CA ARG A 75 -6.45 -2.53 -17.84
C ARG A 75 -6.44 -3.60 -16.75
N PRO A 76 -6.91 -4.83 -17.04
CA PRO A 76 -6.72 -5.96 -16.13
C PRO A 76 -5.23 -6.28 -15.95
N LEU A 77 -4.92 -6.93 -14.83
CA LEU A 77 -3.58 -7.44 -14.52
C LEU A 77 -3.24 -8.60 -15.45
N ASN A 78 -2.01 -8.61 -15.94
CA ASN A 78 -1.48 -9.75 -16.69
C ASN A 78 -1.05 -10.89 -15.73
N GLU A 79 -0.77 -12.07 -16.27
CA GLU A 79 -0.42 -13.24 -15.44
C GLU A 79 0.86 -13.04 -14.62
N SER A 80 1.84 -12.31 -15.15
CA SER A 80 3.08 -12.01 -14.42
C SER A 80 2.83 -11.07 -13.22
N GLU A 81 1.95 -10.09 -13.37
CA GLU A 81 1.55 -9.14 -12.33
C GLU A 81 0.71 -9.84 -11.26
N LYS A 82 -0.22 -10.71 -11.65
CA LYS A 82 -0.98 -11.56 -10.73
C LYS A 82 -0.05 -12.45 -9.91
N ARG A 83 0.95 -13.07 -10.56
CA ARG A 83 1.95 -13.90 -9.89
C ARG A 83 2.77 -13.09 -8.88
N LYS A 84 3.28 -11.92 -9.28
CA LYS A 84 4.02 -11.01 -8.37
C LYS A 84 3.17 -10.58 -7.18
N LYS A 85 1.90 -10.22 -7.41
CA LYS A 85 0.96 -9.89 -6.33
C LYS A 85 0.80 -11.05 -5.35
N ARG A 86 0.58 -12.26 -5.86
CA ARG A 86 0.42 -13.47 -5.03
C ARG A 86 1.69 -13.77 -4.21
N ILE A 87 2.87 -13.72 -4.84
CA ILE A 87 4.15 -13.90 -4.14
C ILE A 87 4.32 -12.82 -3.07
N GLY A 88 4.01 -11.56 -3.39
CA GLY A 88 4.08 -10.45 -2.43
C GLY A 88 3.19 -10.68 -1.20
N VAL A 89 1.97 -11.19 -1.39
CA VAL A 89 1.09 -11.56 -0.27
C VAL A 89 1.72 -12.67 0.58
N PHE A 90 2.20 -13.75 -0.04
CA PHE A 90 2.84 -14.85 0.71
C PHE A 90 4.06 -14.39 1.49
N VAL A 91 4.94 -13.58 0.88
CA VAL A 91 6.12 -13.03 1.54
C VAL A 91 5.71 -12.13 2.71
N GLY A 92 4.74 -11.24 2.50
CA GLY A 92 4.23 -10.36 3.56
C GLY A 92 3.62 -11.14 4.73
N THR A 93 2.82 -12.17 4.44
CA THR A 93 2.24 -13.04 5.47
C THR A 93 3.31 -13.83 6.22
N ALA A 94 4.32 -14.36 5.53
CA ALA A 94 5.42 -15.06 6.17
C ALA A 94 6.20 -14.15 7.13
N ILE A 95 6.53 -12.92 6.70
CA ILE A 95 7.20 -11.92 7.54
C ILE A 95 6.35 -11.60 8.78
N LEU A 96 5.04 -11.45 8.62
CA LEU A 96 4.13 -11.17 9.73
C LEU A 96 4.11 -12.33 10.75
N ILE A 97 4.04 -13.57 10.28
CA ILE A 97 4.09 -14.76 11.15
C ILE A 97 5.42 -14.80 11.93
N VAL A 98 6.55 -14.58 11.24
CA VAL A 98 7.88 -14.53 11.89
C VAL A 98 7.93 -13.42 12.95
N GLY A 99 7.36 -12.25 12.66
CA GLY A 99 7.28 -11.15 13.60
C GLY A 99 6.47 -11.50 14.86
N ILE A 100 5.32 -12.16 14.70
CA ILE A 100 4.49 -12.61 15.83
C ILE A 100 5.22 -13.66 16.66
N ILE A 101 5.83 -14.67 16.04
CA ILE A 101 6.59 -15.71 16.74
C ILE A 101 7.72 -15.08 17.55
N THR A 102 8.48 -14.17 16.94
CA THR A 102 9.56 -13.44 17.60
C THR A 102 9.05 -12.63 18.78
N PHE A 103 7.94 -11.90 18.60
CA PHE A 103 7.31 -11.12 19.67
C PHE A 103 6.90 -12.01 20.85
N VAL A 104 6.24 -13.15 20.60
CA VAL A 104 5.82 -14.10 21.63
C VAL A 104 7.01 -14.68 22.39
N LEU A 105 8.06 -15.10 21.69
CA LEU A 105 9.28 -15.65 22.31
C LEU A 105 9.98 -14.63 23.20
N VAL A 106 10.08 -13.37 22.74
CA VAL A 106 10.63 -12.27 23.54
C VAL A 106 9.76 -12.02 24.76
N TYR A 107 8.43 -11.93 24.59
CA TYR A 107 7.51 -11.68 25.69
C TYR A 107 7.65 -12.73 26.81
N TYR A 108 7.64 -14.03 26.46
CA TYR A 108 7.82 -15.12 27.43
C TYR A 108 9.20 -15.17 28.08
N LYS A 109 10.24 -14.60 27.45
CA LYS A 109 11.58 -14.58 28.04
C LYS A 109 11.71 -13.49 29.11
N TYR A 110 11.01 -12.38 28.96
CA TYR A 110 11.14 -11.20 29.81
C TYR A 110 10.01 -11.04 30.85
N ASN A 111 9.03 -11.95 30.85
CA ASN A 111 7.87 -11.92 31.73
C ASN A 111 7.54 -13.32 32.24
#